data_AF-A0A5V9P6G2-F1
#
_entry.id   AF-A0A5V9P6G2-F1
#
_cell.length_a   1.000
_cell.length_b   1.000
_cell.length_c   1.000
_cell.angle_alpha   90.00
_cell.angle_beta   90.00
_cell.angle_gamma   90.00
#
_symmetry.space_group_name_H-M   'P 1'
#
loop_
_entity.id
_entity.type
_entity.pdbx_description
1 polymer ?
#
loop_
_entity_poly.entity_id
_entity_poly.type
_entity_poly.pdbx_seq_one_letter_code
_entity_poly.pdbx_strand_id
1 'polypeptide(L)'
;MSVVNSSVALPAEVSKDRFARGSATFAAVTGIPTEAYLDGFKDSSPDFGRYVIEWVFGDVYSRTDLDLKTRELVIIAAGAALGATGIDVIKFHVPTAVRAGATRDQIFGVLTQVAIVAGVPTAIAAISAAAQVLEPHSQVADPLLFTGLLRDGLIRDGVAG
;
A
#
# COMPACT_ATOMS: atom_id res chain seq x y z
N MET A 1 13.95 -43.00 27.78
CA MET A 1 13.05 -41.88 28.09
C MET A 1 12.75 -41.15 26.79
N SER A 2 11.60 -41.42 26.19
CA SER A 2 11.15 -40.80 24.93
C SER A 2 10.43 -39.50 25.25
N VAL A 3 10.91 -38.37 24.72
CA VAL A 3 10.25 -37.07 24.84
C VAL A 3 9.15 -37.04 23.78
N VAL A 4 7.89 -37.03 24.23
CA VAL A 4 6.72 -36.91 23.38
C VAL A 4 6.65 -35.45 22.92
N ASN A 5 6.80 -35.22 21.61
CA ASN A 5 6.57 -33.92 20.99
C ASN A 5 5.06 -33.76 20.81
N SER A 6 4.36 -33.20 21.80
CA SER A 6 2.93 -32.91 21.72
C SER A 6 2.72 -31.60 20.95
N SER A 7 2.60 -31.67 19.63
CA SER A 7 2.09 -30.54 18.86
C SER A 7 0.59 -30.39 19.17
N VAL A 8 0.24 -29.31 19.87
CA VAL A 8 -1.14 -28.85 20.00
C VAL A 8 -1.67 -28.60 18.59
N ALA A 9 -2.59 -29.44 18.12
CA ALA A 9 -3.30 -29.19 16.88
C ALA A 9 -4.22 -27.98 17.12
N LEU A 10 -3.93 -26.87 16.43
CA LEU A 10 -4.83 -25.72 16.42
C LEU A 10 -6.15 -26.12 15.74
N PRO A 11 -7.30 -25.62 16.20
CA PRO A 11 -8.59 -25.97 15.64
C PRO A 11 -8.65 -25.66 14.15
N ALA A 12 -9.09 -26.66 13.36
CA ALA A 12 -9.06 -26.64 11.90
C ALA A 12 -10.13 -25.72 11.25
N GLU A 13 -11.11 -25.22 12.00
CA GLU A 13 -12.09 -24.24 11.50
C GLU A 13 -11.88 -22.87 12.17
N VAL A 14 -11.30 -21.94 11.41
CA VAL A 14 -11.37 -20.53 11.73
C VAL A 14 -12.80 -20.05 11.44
N SER A 15 -13.42 -19.38 12.43
CA SER A 15 -14.84 -18.97 12.44
C SER A 15 -15.33 -18.38 11.11
N LYS A 16 -16.42 -18.94 10.56
CA LYS A 16 -17.09 -18.50 9.32
C LYS A 16 -17.63 -17.06 9.38
N ASP A 17 -17.77 -16.47 10.57
CA ASP A 17 -18.26 -15.09 10.76
C ASP A 17 -17.23 -14.03 10.33
N ARG A 18 -15.93 -14.26 10.57
CA ARG A 18 -14.86 -13.31 10.21
C ARG A 18 -14.64 -13.26 8.71
N PHE A 19 -14.63 -14.41 8.05
CA PHE A 19 -14.42 -14.49 6.60
C PHE A 19 -15.55 -13.77 5.85
N ALA A 20 -16.82 -14.03 6.18
CA ALA A 20 -17.95 -13.39 5.50
C ALA A 20 -17.93 -11.86 5.65
N ARG A 21 -17.70 -11.35 6.87
CA ARG A 21 -17.54 -9.91 7.13
C ARG A 21 -16.34 -9.33 6.37
N GLY A 22 -15.23 -10.06 6.35
CA GLY A 22 -14.02 -9.71 5.62
C GLY A 22 -14.24 -9.60 4.12
N SER A 23 -14.89 -10.59 3.50
CA SER A 23 -15.20 -10.60 2.07
C SER A 23 -16.10 -9.42 1.68
N ALA A 24 -17.15 -9.15 2.47
CA ALA A 24 -18.03 -8.00 2.25
C ALA A 24 -17.27 -6.67 2.35
N THR A 25 -16.40 -6.54 3.36
CA THR A 25 -15.58 -5.34 3.57
C THR A 25 -14.55 -5.16 2.45
N PHE A 26 -13.83 -6.22 2.08
CA PHE A 26 -12.86 -6.21 0.99
C PHE A 26 -13.50 -5.76 -0.32
N ALA A 27 -14.62 -6.35 -0.72
CA ALA A 27 -15.31 -6.00 -1.95
C ALA A 27 -15.80 -4.54 -1.93
N ALA A 28 -16.34 -4.07 -0.80
CA ALA A 28 -16.77 -2.68 -0.66
C ALA A 28 -15.60 -1.68 -0.72
N VAL A 29 -14.47 -2.00 -0.10
CA VAL A 29 -13.28 -1.14 -0.01
C VAL A 29 -12.48 -1.11 -1.31
N THR A 30 -12.35 -2.23 -2.00
CA THR A 30 -11.44 -2.34 -3.16
C THR A 30 -12.19 -2.29 -4.49
N GLY A 31 -13.48 -2.67 -4.50
CA GLY A 31 -14.23 -2.93 -5.73
C GLY A 31 -13.85 -4.23 -6.43
N ILE A 32 -13.01 -5.06 -5.81
CA ILE A 32 -12.51 -6.32 -6.37
C ILE A 32 -13.32 -7.48 -5.77
N PRO A 33 -13.76 -8.47 -6.56
CA PRO A 33 -14.35 -9.70 -6.04
C PRO A 33 -13.37 -10.43 -5.12
N THR A 34 -13.84 -10.95 -3.98
CA THR A 34 -12.96 -11.60 -3.00
C THR A 34 -12.28 -12.84 -3.60
N GLU A 35 -12.98 -13.56 -4.46
CA GLU A 35 -12.49 -14.75 -5.15
C GLU A 35 -11.30 -14.43 -6.04
N ALA A 36 -11.34 -13.29 -6.76
CA ALA A 36 -10.23 -12.86 -7.61
C ALA A 36 -8.95 -12.57 -6.80
N TYR A 37 -9.09 -12.06 -5.57
CA TYR A 37 -7.97 -11.88 -4.66
C TYR A 37 -7.42 -13.23 -4.17
N LEU A 38 -8.31 -14.14 -3.76
CA LEU A 38 -7.92 -15.46 -3.26
C LEU A 38 -7.26 -16.33 -4.33
N ASP A 39 -7.68 -16.21 -5.60
CA ASP A 39 -7.08 -16.89 -6.73
C ASP A 39 -5.59 -16.57 -6.89
N GLY A 40 -5.15 -15.38 -6.49
CA GLY A 40 -3.74 -14.99 -6.50
C GLY A 40 -2.86 -15.80 -5.53
N PHE A 41 -3.46 -16.45 -4.54
CA PHE A 41 -2.76 -17.22 -3.51
C PHE A 41 -3.03 -18.73 -3.59
N LYS A 42 -3.94 -19.18 -4.46
CA LYS A 42 -4.44 -20.57 -4.48
C LYS A 42 -3.35 -21.64 -4.60
N ASP A 43 -2.32 -21.36 -5.42
CA ASP A 43 -1.26 -22.32 -5.74
C ASP A 43 -0.04 -22.20 -4.81
N SER A 44 0.06 -21.10 -4.05
CA SER A 44 1.25 -20.76 -3.26
C SER A 44 0.98 -20.79 -1.77
N SER A 45 -0.04 -20.07 -1.30
CA SER A 45 -0.35 -19.91 0.12
C SER A 45 -1.84 -19.56 0.33
N PRO A 46 -2.77 -20.50 0.06
CA PRO A 46 -4.20 -20.25 0.11
C PRO A 46 -4.67 -19.74 1.48
N ASP A 47 -4.08 -20.28 2.56
CA ASP A 47 -4.39 -19.84 3.92
C ASP A 47 -4.00 -18.38 4.16
N PHE A 48 -2.91 -17.91 3.56
CA PHE A 48 -2.50 -16.51 3.70
C PHE A 48 -3.51 -15.56 3.06
N GLY A 49 -4.00 -15.88 1.86
CA GLY A 49 -5.08 -15.11 1.23
C GLY A 49 -6.33 -15.05 2.12
N ARG A 50 -6.70 -16.19 2.73
CA ARG A 50 -7.79 -16.25 3.71
C ARG A 50 -7.51 -15.38 4.95
N TYR A 51 -6.31 -15.43 5.52
CA TYR A 51 -5.95 -14.64 6.70
C TYR A 51 -6.07 -13.15 6.45
N VAL A 52 -5.70 -12.68 5.26
CA VAL A 52 -5.89 -11.28 4.88
C VAL A 52 -7.38 -10.93 4.90
N ILE A 53 -8.24 -11.74 4.29
CA ILE A 53 -9.69 -11.51 4.30
C ILE A 53 -10.24 -11.50 5.73
N GLU A 54 -9.91 -12.49 6.54
CA GLU A 54 -10.48 -12.62 7.90
C GLU A 54 -9.97 -11.57 8.87
N TRP A 55 -8.66 -11.30 8.88
CA TRP A 55 -8.06 -10.43 9.87
C TRP A 55 -8.00 -8.98 9.38
N VAL A 56 -7.37 -8.73 8.22
CA VAL A 56 -7.22 -7.35 7.71
C VAL A 56 -8.59 -6.77 7.41
N PHE A 57 -9.43 -7.49 6.65
CA PHE A 57 -10.74 -6.95 6.27
C PHE A 57 -11.83 -7.25 7.30
N GLY A 58 -11.84 -8.46 7.87
CA GLY A 58 -12.87 -8.87 8.81
C GLY A 58 -12.74 -8.23 10.19
N ASP A 59 -11.53 -7.90 10.67
CA ASP A 59 -11.35 -7.37 12.01
C ASP A 59 -10.77 -5.95 12.05
N VAL A 60 -9.87 -5.58 11.12
CA VAL A 60 -9.22 -4.27 11.16
C VAL A 60 -10.01 -3.22 10.37
N TYR A 61 -10.29 -3.47 9.08
CA TYR A 61 -11.06 -2.53 8.25
C TYR A 61 -12.54 -2.42 8.63
N SER A 62 -13.10 -3.44 9.30
CA SER A 62 -14.49 -3.42 9.74
C SER A 62 -14.75 -2.52 10.96
N ARG A 63 -13.69 -2.08 11.66
CA ARG A 63 -13.80 -1.10 12.76
C ARG A 63 -14.30 0.24 12.23
N THR A 64 -14.80 1.10 13.12
CA THR A 64 -15.34 2.45 12.75
C THR A 64 -14.64 3.60 13.49
N ASP A 65 -13.51 3.34 14.14
CA ASP A 65 -12.71 4.33 14.88
C ASP A 65 -12.00 5.36 14.00
N LEU A 66 -11.79 5.04 12.72
CA LEU A 66 -11.28 5.95 11.70
C LEU A 66 -12.11 5.76 10.42
N ASP A 67 -12.41 6.85 9.73
CA ASP A 67 -13.08 6.77 8.42
C ASP A 67 -12.14 6.15 7.36
N LEU A 68 -12.75 5.57 6.32
CA LEU A 68 -12.01 4.82 5.30
C LEU A 68 -10.98 5.69 4.56
N LYS A 69 -11.31 6.96 4.25
CA LYS A 69 -10.39 7.87 3.56
C LYS A 69 -9.15 8.11 4.41
N THR A 70 -9.33 8.36 5.71
CA THR A 70 -8.21 8.56 6.64
C THR A 70 -7.34 7.31 6.74
N ARG A 71 -7.92 6.11 6.78
CA ARG A 71 -7.17 4.85 6.81
C ARG A 71 -6.31 4.65 5.57
N GLU A 72 -6.88 4.86 4.40
CA GLU A 72 -6.16 4.71 3.13
C GLU A 72 -5.00 5.71 3.02
N LEU A 73 -5.21 6.97 3.45
CA LEU A 73 -4.15 7.97 3.48
C LEU A 73 -3.00 7.58 4.44
N VAL A 74 -3.31 6.99 5.59
CA VAL A 74 -2.30 6.47 6.52
C VAL A 74 -1.52 5.31 5.90
N ILE A 75 -2.19 4.39 5.21
CA ILE A 75 -1.52 3.26 4.55
C ILE A 75 -0.64 3.74 3.39
N ILE A 76 -1.09 4.73 2.62
CA ILE A 76 -0.27 5.39 1.59
C ILE A 76 0.97 6.02 2.22
N ALA A 77 0.84 6.74 3.34
CA ALA A 77 1.98 7.31 4.05
C ALA A 77 2.98 6.23 4.50
N ALA A 78 2.48 5.13 5.06
CA ALA A 78 3.30 4.02 5.54
C ALA A 78 3.98 3.28 4.37
N GLY A 79 3.26 2.99 3.29
CA GLY A 79 3.80 2.40 2.08
C GLY A 79 4.88 3.27 1.45
N ALA A 80 4.67 4.59 1.43
CA ALA A 80 5.71 5.51 0.99
C ALA A 80 6.94 5.40 1.89
N ALA A 81 6.79 5.43 3.22
CA ALA A 81 7.91 5.36 4.16
C ALA A 81 8.73 4.05 4.08
N LEU A 82 8.14 2.94 3.61
CA LEU A 82 8.84 1.68 3.34
C LEU A 82 9.78 1.76 2.12
N GLY A 83 9.68 2.80 1.29
CA GLY A 83 10.52 2.96 0.11
C GLY A 83 10.20 1.92 -0.97
N ALA A 84 11.23 1.34 -1.58
CA ALA A 84 11.08 0.44 -2.73
C ALA A 84 10.15 -0.76 -2.46
N THR A 85 10.11 -1.27 -1.23
CA THR A 85 9.25 -2.41 -0.86
C THR A 85 7.77 -2.03 -0.68
N GLY A 86 7.47 -0.73 -0.57
CA GLY A 86 6.11 -0.23 -0.40
C GLY A 86 5.45 0.26 -1.69
N ILE A 87 6.12 0.20 -2.84
CA ILE A 87 5.57 0.72 -4.10
C ILE A 87 4.28 0.02 -4.52
N ASP A 88 4.19 -1.30 -4.34
CA ASP A 88 2.95 -2.03 -4.65
C ASP A 88 1.81 -1.70 -3.66
N VAL A 89 2.15 -1.35 -2.41
CA VAL A 89 1.19 -0.81 -1.44
C VAL A 89 0.63 0.52 -1.96
N ILE A 90 1.47 1.42 -2.45
CA ILE A 90 1.02 2.69 -3.04
C ILE A 90 0.08 2.44 -4.22
N LYS A 91 0.47 1.56 -5.14
CA LYS A 91 -0.32 1.27 -6.35
C LYS A 91 -1.69 0.68 -6.04
N PHE A 92 -1.78 -0.14 -4.99
CA PHE A 92 -3.04 -0.74 -4.56
C PHE A 92 -3.93 0.25 -3.78
N HIS A 93 -3.33 1.05 -2.89
CA HIS A 93 -4.11 1.89 -1.98
C HIS A 93 -4.48 3.26 -2.56
N VAL A 94 -3.78 3.77 -3.58
CA VAL A 94 -4.18 5.04 -4.25
C VAL A 94 -5.59 4.98 -4.87
N PRO A 95 -5.96 3.96 -5.68
CA PRO A 95 -7.32 3.85 -6.20
C PRO A 95 -8.36 3.64 -5.09
N THR A 96 -7.99 2.87 -4.07
CA THR A 96 -8.83 2.59 -2.89
C THR A 96 -9.12 3.87 -2.10
N ALA A 97 -8.12 4.73 -1.90
CA ALA A 97 -8.26 6.05 -1.29
C ALA A 97 -9.19 6.96 -2.09
N VAL A 98 -9.05 6.99 -3.42
CA VAL A 98 -9.92 7.78 -4.30
C VAL A 98 -11.38 7.32 -4.19
N ARG A 99 -11.64 6.01 -4.19
CA ARG A 99 -12.99 5.47 -3.96
C ARG A 99 -13.54 5.84 -2.58
N ALA A 100 -12.68 5.95 -1.58
CA ALA A 100 -13.04 6.42 -0.24
C ALA A 100 -13.26 7.95 -0.16
N GLY A 101 -13.04 8.68 -1.25
CA GLY A 101 -13.24 10.14 -1.34
C GLY A 101 -11.99 10.96 -1.06
N ALA A 102 -10.79 10.38 -1.09
CA ALA A 102 -9.55 11.14 -1.08
C ALA A 102 -9.37 11.92 -2.39
N THR A 103 -8.96 13.19 -2.29
CA THR A 103 -8.61 13.96 -3.48
C THR A 103 -7.16 13.70 -3.89
N ARG A 104 -6.85 13.98 -5.16
CA ARG A 104 -5.49 13.99 -5.70
C ARG A 104 -4.54 14.80 -4.81
N ASP A 105 -4.97 15.99 -4.41
CA ASP A 105 -4.16 16.90 -3.59
C ASP A 105 -3.92 16.36 -2.17
N GLN A 106 -4.89 15.65 -1.58
CA GLN A 106 -4.70 14.99 -0.28
C GLN A 106 -3.66 13.88 -0.36
N ILE A 107 -3.70 13.07 -1.42
CA ILE A 107 -2.75 11.98 -1.64
C ILE A 107 -1.34 12.56 -1.82
N PHE A 108 -1.16 13.52 -2.72
CA PHE A 108 0.16 14.13 -2.93
C PHE A 108 0.64 14.92 -1.71
N GLY A 109 -0.25 15.60 -0.98
CA GLY A 109 0.09 16.28 0.27
C GLY A 109 0.64 15.33 1.34
N VAL A 110 0.04 14.14 1.50
CA VAL A 110 0.57 13.09 2.39
C VAL A 110 1.95 12.63 1.95
N LEU A 111 2.15 12.37 0.65
CA LEU A 111 3.45 11.93 0.12
C LEU A 111 4.53 13.02 0.26
N THR A 112 4.17 14.30 0.13
CA THR A 112 5.07 15.42 0.43
C THR A 112 5.45 15.43 1.90
N GLN A 113 4.50 15.18 2.82
CA GLN A 113 4.79 15.11 4.25
C GLN A 113 5.78 13.98 4.59
N VAL A 114 5.71 12.85 3.88
CA VAL A 114 6.64 11.73 4.04
C VAL A 114 8.08 12.13 3.73
N ALA A 115 8.32 13.10 2.82
CA ALA A 115 9.68 13.58 2.51
C ALA A 115 10.42 14.12 3.74
N ILE A 116 9.68 14.68 4.70
CA ILE A 116 10.24 15.25 5.94
C ILE A 116 10.77 14.16 6.87
N VAL A 117 10.07 13.02 6.95
CA VAL A 117 10.33 11.98 7.97
C VAL A 117 11.06 10.75 7.41
N ALA A 118 10.83 10.39 6.14
CA ALA A 118 11.42 9.23 5.47
C ALA A 118 12.39 9.61 4.34
N GLY A 119 12.57 10.91 4.09
CA GLY A 119 13.51 11.45 3.12
C GLY A 119 12.93 11.67 1.72
N VAL A 120 13.53 12.63 1.01
CA VAL A 120 13.12 13.05 -0.33
C VAL A 120 13.15 11.92 -1.38
N PRO A 121 14.17 11.03 -1.45
CA PRO A 121 14.20 9.98 -2.47
C PRO A 121 13.02 9.01 -2.39
N THR A 122 12.65 8.65 -1.17
CA THR A 122 11.52 7.77 -0.87
C THR A 122 10.18 8.41 -1.27
N ALA A 123 10.00 9.69 -0.91
CA ALA A 123 8.81 10.44 -1.31
C ALA A 123 8.70 10.59 -2.84
N ILE A 124 9.81 10.84 -3.53
CA ILE A 124 9.88 10.91 -4.99
C ILE A 124 9.38 9.61 -5.64
N ALA A 125 9.85 8.45 -5.17
CA ALA A 125 9.44 7.16 -5.73
C ALA A 125 7.94 6.91 -5.52
N ALA A 126 7.43 7.25 -4.34
CA ALA A 126 6.00 7.12 -4.02
C ALA A 126 5.12 8.09 -4.82
N ILE A 127 5.55 9.35 -5.01
CA ILE A 127 4.86 10.35 -5.85
C ILE A 127 4.80 9.86 -7.29
N SER A 128 5.89 9.34 -7.82
CA SER A 128 5.94 8.75 -9.17
C SER A 128 4.96 7.58 -9.30
N ALA A 129 4.93 6.66 -8.33
CA ALA A 129 4.01 5.54 -8.34
C ALA A 129 2.54 6.00 -8.26
N ALA A 130 2.22 6.97 -7.41
CA ALA A 130 0.87 7.53 -7.31
C ALA A 130 0.44 8.25 -8.59
N ALA A 131 1.34 9.02 -9.22
CA ALA A 131 1.08 9.70 -10.50
C ALA A 131 0.80 8.70 -11.63
N GLN A 132 1.56 7.60 -11.73
CA GLN A 132 1.31 6.55 -12.74
C GLN A 132 -0.09 5.94 -12.62
N VAL A 133 -0.60 5.80 -11.40
CA VAL A 133 -1.93 5.25 -11.13
C VAL A 133 -3.03 6.25 -11.45
N LEU A 134 -2.85 7.52 -11.05
CA LEU A 134 -3.85 8.57 -11.23
C LEU A 134 -3.89 9.10 -12.68
N GLU A 135 -2.76 9.07 -13.37
CA GLU A 135 -2.54 9.63 -14.70
C GLU A 135 -1.73 8.67 -15.58
N PRO A 136 -2.30 7.52 -16.01
CA PRO A 136 -1.55 6.45 -16.71
C PRO A 136 -0.90 6.87 -18.05
N HIS A 137 -1.29 8.04 -18.59
CA HIS A 137 -0.78 8.60 -19.84
C HIS A 137 0.08 9.85 -19.64
N SER A 138 0.33 10.28 -18.40
CA SER A 138 1.24 11.38 -18.11
C SER A 138 2.68 10.91 -18.26
N GLN A 139 3.52 11.69 -18.96
CA GLN A 139 4.95 11.52 -18.84
C GLN A 139 5.34 11.90 -17.41
N VAL A 140 5.61 10.90 -16.58
CA VAL A 140 6.19 11.15 -15.26
C VAL A 140 7.55 11.80 -15.48
N ALA A 141 7.72 13.02 -14.99
CA ALA A 141 9.00 13.70 -15.03
C ALA A 141 10.06 12.80 -14.39
N ASP A 142 11.20 12.60 -15.06
CA ASP A 142 12.31 11.81 -14.52
C ASP A 142 12.70 12.41 -13.16
N PRO A 143 12.46 11.70 -12.04
CA PRO A 143 12.76 12.25 -10.74
C PRO A 143 14.27 12.40 -10.49
N LEU A 144 15.07 11.78 -11.36
CA LEU A 144 16.52 11.90 -11.44
C LEU A 144 16.96 12.93 -12.48
N LEU A 145 16.15 13.94 -12.82
CA LEU A 145 16.58 15.11 -13.60
C LEU A 145 17.81 15.84 -13.01
N PHE A 146 18.23 15.51 -11.77
CA PHE A 146 19.56 15.83 -11.26
C PHE A 146 20.71 15.29 -12.11
N THR A 147 20.58 14.08 -12.67
CA THR A 147 21.60 13.51 -13.56
C THR A 147 21.68 14.23 -14.91
N GLY A 148 20.56 14.78 -15.39
CA GLY A 148 20.53 15.69 -16.56
C GLY A 148 21.19 17.03 -16.26
N LEU A 149 20.88 17.65 -15.11
CA LEU A 149 21.53 18.88 -14.64
C LEU A 149 23.04 18.72 -14.40
N LEU A 150 23.49 17.54 -13.95
CA LEU A 150 24.91 17.20 -13.84
C LEU A 150 25.59 17.08 -15.22
N ARG A 151 24.86 16.62 -16.24
CA ARG A 151 25.34 16.47 -17.62
C ARG A 151 25.42 17.79 -18.37
N ASP A 152 24.50 18.71 -18.07
CA ASP A 152 24.36 20.01 -18.73
C ASP A 152 25.11 21.15 -18.00
N GLY A 153 25.90 20.84 -16.96
CA GLY A 153 26.87 21.75 -16.36
C GLY A 153 26.30 22.85 -15.45
N LEU A 154 24.98 22.93 -15.26
CA LEU A 154 24.28 24.01 -14.54
C LEU A 154 24.53 24.08 -13.01
N ILE A 155 25.30 23.15 -12.44
CA ILE A 155 25.69 23.14 -11.01
C ILE A 155 27.18 23.46 -10.80
N ARG A 156 28.00 23.61 -11.85
CA ARG A 156 29.44 23.86 -11.69
C ARG A 156 29.79 25.29 -11.24
N ASP A 157 28.92 26.26 -11.46
CA ASP A 157 29.26 27.68 -11.28
C ASP A 157 29.05 28.20 -9.84
N GLY A 158 28.64 27.36 -8.90
CA GLY A 158 28.28 27.77 -7.52
C GLY A 158 29.34 27.56 -6.43
N VAL A 159 30.54 27.05 -6.75
CA VAL A 159 31.58 26.69 -5.74
C VAL A 159 32.91 27.43 -5.99
N ALA A 160 32.96 28.38 -6.91
CA ALA A 160 34.11 29.25 -7.12
C ALA A 160 33.72 30.72 -6.89
N GLY A 161 33.75 31.14 -5.63
CA GLY A 161 33.55 32.52 -5.19
C GLY A 161 33.99 32.70 -3.75
#